data_AF-A0A936GLJ0-F1
#
_entry.id   AF-A0A936GLJ0-F1
#
_cell.length_a   1.000
_cell.length_b   1.000
_cell.length_c   1.000
_cell.angle_alpha   90.00
_cell.angle_beta   90.00
_cell.angle_gamma   90.00
#
_symmetry.space_group_name_H-M   'P 1'
#
loop_
_entity.id
_entity.type
_entity.pdbx_description
1 polymer ?
#
loop_
_entity_poly.entity_id
_entity_poly.type
_entity_poly.pdbx_seq_one_letter_code
_entity_poly.pdbx_strand_id
1 'polypeptide(L)'
;MYTGIVQQQPLYVKWYSELPLINSKGELQIETCLLRQLTPFSHPGPGPTYEVVKDGLLLTLDLKTLKKDTDGDGLSDIVETKFFMNLNNKDTDGDGTYDNLDLNPRLKVQRTDKTVIFESAVNEETKMFDTTGLVISSLKTPQINYATDTTETILIVTDNSDIQSIQPKSTRVIVLTKKEYEKSKGKFRNELNDMSISPLFKVDNEIDTYIFTRSFNTWGEEYLVKKTKDGWKIMIISSWIS
;
A
#
# COMPACT_ATOMS: atom_id res chain seq x y z
N MET A 1 15.20 10.80 2.48
CA MET A 1 14.57 12.07 2.90
C MET A 1 13.10 12.02 2.49
N TYR A 2 12.14 12.08 3.42
CA TYR A 2 10.73 12.26 3.08
C TYR A 2 10.43 13.75 3.08
N THR A 3 9.87 14.30 2.00
CA THR A 3 9.66 15.75 1.88
C THR A 3 8.52 16.24 2.77
N GLY A 4 7.56 15.38 3.12
CA GLY A 4 6.45 15.71 4.02
C GLY A 4 5.52 16.81 3.52
N ILE A 5 5.67 17.23 2.26
CA ILE A 5 4.85 18.27 1.65
C ILE A 5 3.51 17.65 1.28
N VAL A 6 2.48 18.04 2.03
CA VAL A 6 1.10 17.68 1.79
C VAL A 6 0.32 18.99 1.73
N GLN A 7 -0.65 19.09 0.82
CA GLN A 7 -1.43 20.31 0.64
C GLN A 7 -2.10 20.72 1.97
N GLN A 8 -2.06 22.01 2.27
CA GLN A 8 -2.66 22.63 3.47
C GLN A 8 -2.02 22.21 4.80
N GLN A 9 -0.79 21.67 4.79
CA GLN A 9 -0.17 21.13 6.03
C GLN A 9 1.35 21.37 6.16
N PRO A 10 1.80 22.56 6.61
CA PRO A 10 1.06 23.82 6.68
C PRO A 10 1.17 24.61 5.38
N LEU A 11 1.88 24.08 4.37
CA LEU A 11 2.06 24.77 3.09
C LEU A 11 0.88 24.49 2.17
N TYR A 12 0.37 25.55 1.56
CA TYR A 12 -0.52 25.45 0.40
C TYR A 12 0.28 25.76 -0.85
N VAL A 13 0.34 24.80 -1.77
CA VAL A 13 1.00 24.94 -3.07
C VAL A 13 0.10 25.73 -4.01
N LYS A 14 0.62 26.83 -4.57
CA LYS A 14 -0.12 27.66 -5.51
C LYS A 14 -0.04 27.04 -6.91
N TRP A 15 -1.07 26.30 -7.29
CA TRP A 15 -1.20 25.73 -8.63
C TRP A 15 -1.29 26.79 -9.75
N TYR A 16 -1.57 28.04 -9.39
CA TYR A 16 -1.64 29.22 -10.27
C TYR A 16 -0.40 30.11 -10.20
N SER A 17 0.71 29.64 -9.63
CA SER A 17 1.99 30.37 -9.59
C SER A 17 2.48 30.67 -11.01
N GLU A 18 2.89 31.92 -11.25
CA GLU A 18 3.54 32.33 -12.51
C GLU A 18 5.07 32.13 -12.48
N LEU A 19 5.64 31.77 -11.32
CA LEU A 19 7.07 31.46 -11.23
C LEU A 19 7.42 30.20 -12.01
N PRO A 20 8.57 30.16 -12.72
CA PRO A 20 9.00 28.96 -13.43
C PRO A 20 9.25 27.83 -12.44
N LEU A 21 8.90 26.58 -12.78
CA LEU A 21 9.11 25.43 -11.88
C LEU A 21 10.58 25.15 -11.59
N ILE A 22 11.48 25.45 -12.53
CA ILE A 22 12.92 25.29 -12.36
C ILE A 22 13.56 26.67 -12.32
N ASN A 23 14.31 26.95 -11.25
CA ASN A 23 15.00 28.22 -11.08
C ASN A 23 16.30 28.28 -11.89
N SER A 24 16.97 29.43 -11.90
CA SER A 24 18.23 29.63 -12.64
C SER A 24 19.41 28.76 -12.15
N LYS A 25 19.29 28.14 -10.97
CA LYS A 25 20.26 27.19 -10.41
C LYS A 25 19.93 25.73 -10.75
N GLY A 26 18.82 25.47 -11.44
CA GLY A 26 18.36 24.12 -11.76
C GLY A 26 17.63 23.41 -10.62
N GLU A 27 17.19 24.15 -9.59
CA GLU A 27 16.42 23.61 -8.47
C GLU A 27 14.92 23.69 -8.76
N LEU A 28 14.14 22.74 -8.24
CA LEU A 28 12.68 22.84 -8.24
C LEU A 28 12.28 23.98 -7.29
N GLN A 29 11.47 24.91 -7.77
CA GLN A 29 10.88 25.97 -6.97
C GLN A 29 9.36 25.95 -7.07
N ILE A 30 8.69 26.12 -5.93
CA ILE A 30 7.24 26.11 -5.83
C ILE A 30 6.81 27.30 -4.97
N GLU A 31 5.94 28.14 -5.51
CA GLU A 31 5.31 29.20 -4.73
C GLU A 31 4.26 28.61 -3.79
N THR A 32 4.30 29.02 -2.54
CA THR A 32 3.46 28.51 -1.47
C THR A 32 2.99 29.63 -0.55
N CYS A 33 1.97 29.35 0.24
CA CYS A 33 1.66 30.13 1.43
C CYS A 33 1.64 29.24 2.68
N LEU A 34 1.97 29.83 3.82
CA LEU A 34 1.88 29.20 5.13
C LEU A 34 0.47 29.40 5.67
N LEU A 35 -0.24 28.30 5.87
CA LEU A 35 -1.56 28.27 6.47
C LEU A 35 -1.47 27.89 7.96
N ARG A 36 -2.35 28.49 8.77
CA ARG A 36 -2.67 28.03 10.11
C ARG A 36 -4.11 27.54 10.13
N GLN A 37 -4.28 26.29 10.52
CA GLN A 37 -5.60 25.70 10.70
C GLN A 37 -6.28 26.33 11.91
N LEU A 38 -7.52 26.78 11.72
CA LEU A 38 -8.34 27.42 12.75
C LEU A 38 -9.35 26.45 13.35
N THR A 39 -9.89 25.56 12.52
CA THR A 39 -10.89 24.58 12.94
C THR A 39 -10.55 23.19 12.39
N PRO A 40 -10.84 22.12 13.15
CA PRO A 40 -10.68 20.75 12.67
C PRO A 40 -11.71 20.42 11.59
N PHE A 41 -11.44 19.36 10.81
CA PHE A 41 -12.48 18.71 10.02
C PHE A 41 -13.56 18.15 10.97
N SER A 42 -14.83 18.28 10.59
CA SER A 42 -15.94 17.69 11.33
C SER A 42 -16.84 16.92 10.36
N HIS A 43 -17.20 15.66 10.68
CA HIS A 43 -18.16 14.88 9.88
C HIS A 43 -19.44 14.62 10.70
N PRO A 44 -20.65 14.92 10.18
CA PRO A 44 -20.98 15.40 8.82
C PRO A 44 -20.85 16.93 8.63
N GLY A 45 -20.10 17.63 9.49
CA GLY A 45 -19.95 19.10 9.47
C GLY A 45 -19.03 19.67 8.38
N PRO A 46 -18.66 20.96 8.48
CA PRO A 46 -17.79 21.61 7.51
C PRO A 46 -16.36 21.05 7.56
N GLY A 47 -15.66 21.21 6.44
CA GLY A 47 -14.23 20.98 6.35
C GLY A 47 -13.42 21.95 7.22
N PRO A 48 -12.13 21.67 7.44
CA PRO A 48 -11.27 22.52 8.23
C PRO A 48 -11.16 23.91 7.61
N THR A 49 -11.16 24.94 8.46
CA THR A 49 -10.90 26.32 8.03
C THR A 49 -9.46 26.74 8.35
N TYR A 50 -8.96 27.68 7.57
CA TYR A 50 -7.56 28.13 7.65
C TYR A 50 -7.49 29.65 7.51
N GLU A 51 -6.41 30.22 8.04
CA GLU A 51 -5.96 31.57 7.70
C GLU A 51 -4.57 31.51 7.05
N VAL A 52 -4.27 32.51 6.22
CA VAL A 52 -2.93 32.70 5.66
C VAL A 52 -2.08 33.45 6.68
N VAL A 53 -1.07 32.77 7.23
CA VAL A 53 -0.10 33.37 8.15
C VAL A 53 0.95 34.15 7.39
N LYS A 54 1.40 33.60 6.25
CA LYS A 54 2.42 34.23 5.40
C LYS A 54 2.22 33.80 3.96
N ASP A 55 2.15 34.78 3.06
CA ASP A 55 2.05 34.54 1.62
C ASP A 55 3.40 34.73 0.91
N GLY A 56 3.50 34.25 -0.33
CA GLY A 56 4.65 34.44 -1.21
C GLY A 56 5.91 33.70 -0.75
N LEU A 57 5.74 32.56 -0.07
CA LEU A 57 6.86 31.70 0.32
C LEU A 57 7.35 30.92 -0.90
N LEU A 58 8.66 30.94 -1.14
CA LEU A 58 9.29 30.13 -2.17
C LEU A 58 9.94 28.91 -1.53
N LEU A 59 9.38 27.73 -1.82
CA LEU A 59 10.00 26.46 -1.46
C LEU A 59 10.94 26.06 -2.59
N THR A 60 12.20 25.79 -2.26
CA THR A 60 13.21 25.33 -3.20
C THR A 60 13.76 23.97 -2.80
N LEU A 61 13.86 23.05 -3.75
CA LEU A 61 14.32 21.67 -3.55
C LEU A 61 15.35 21.30 -4.63
N ASP A 62 16.45 20.69 -4.22
CA ASP A 62 17.45 20.19 -5.16
C ASP A 62 16.92 18.96 -5.90
N LEU A 63 16.85 19.05 -7.24
CA LEU A 63 16.43 17.94 -8.09
C LEU A 63 17.32 16.70 -7.92
N LYS A 64 18.61 16.85 -7.61
CA LYS A 64 19.49 15.71 -7.34
C LYS A 64 19.07 14.95 -6.11
N THR A 65 18.58 15.67 -5.08
CA THR A 65 18.07 15.04 -3.86
C THR A 65 16.76 14.30 -4.13
N LEU A 66 15.88 14.87 -4.96
CA LEU A 66 14.59 14.26 -5.31
C LEU A 66 14.74 13.02 -6.22
N LYS A 67 15.79 12.99 -7.05
CA LYS A 67 16.07 11.89 -8.00
C LYS A 67 17.15 10.94 -7.50
N LYS A 68 17.60 11.08 -6.25
CA LYS A 68 18.61 10.19 -5.69
C LYS A 68 18.03 8.77 -5.64
N ASP A 69 18.75 7.84 -6.26
CA ASP A 69 18.49 6.41 -6.33
C ASP A 69 19.84 5.76 -6.01
N THR A 70 19.98 5.26 -4.80
CA THR A 70 21.29 4.92 -4.21
C THR A 70 21.81 3.59 -4.71
N ASP A 71 20.95 2.60 -4.91
CA ASP A 71 21.36 1.31 -5.46
C ASP A 71 21.24 1.26 -6.99
N GLY A 72 20.40 2.11 -7.61
CA GLY A 72 20.25 2.18 -9.06
C GLY A 72 19.30 1.12 -9.60
N ASP A 73 18.25 0.77 -8.86
CA ASP A 73 17.18 -0.12 -9.34
C ASP A 73 16.08 0.62 -10.13
N GLY A 74 16.02 1.95 -10.03
CA GLY A 74 15.03 2.81 -10.68
C GLY A 74 13.99 3.43 -9.74
N LEU A 75 13.98 3.09 -8.45
CA LEU A 75 13.22 3.77 -7.42
C LEU A 75 14.09 4.82 -6.74
N SER A 76 13.55 6.03 -6.55
CA SER A 76 14.25 7.02 -5.73
C SER A 76 14.31 6.58 -4.26
N ASP A 77 15.35 6.99 -3.53
CA ASP A 77 15.51 6.78 -2.09
C ASP A 77 14.26 7.20 -1.30
N ILE A 78 13.53 8.19 -1.80
CA ILE A 78 12.30 8.72 -1.19
C ILE A 78 11.18 7.68 -1.26
N VAL A 79 11.02 7.05 -2.43
CA VAL A 79 10.01 6.01 -2.67
C VAL A 79 10.35 4.77 -1.85
N GLU A 80 11.59 4.30 -1.92
CA GLU A 80 12.06 3.18 -1.12
C GLU A 80 11.86 3.40 0.38
N THR A 81 12.24 4.59 0.88
CA THR A 81 12.01 4.95 2.28
C THR A 81 10.52 4.84 2.65
N LYS A 82 9.62 5.30 1.78
CA LYS A 82 8.15 5.26 1.99
C LYS A 82 7.61 3.83 1.94
N PHE A 83 8.17 2.98 1.09
CA PHE A 83 7.84 1.56 0.95
C PHE A 83 8.65 0.67 1.91
N PHE A 84 9.43 1.29 2.80
CA PHE A 84 10.27 0.67 3.82
C PHE A 84 11.47 -0.16 3.28
N MET A 85 11.75 -0.09 1.98
CA MET A 85 12.78 -0.89 1.28
C MET A 85 14.22 -0.44 1.61
N ASN A 86 15.19 -1.25 1.22
CA ASN A 86 16.60 -1.03 1.52
C ASN A 86 17.31 -0.24 0.42
N LEU A 87 17.56 1.04 0.72
CA LEU A 87 18.24 2.01 -0.16
C LEU A 87 19.57 1.57 -0.79
N ASN A 88 20.21 0.50 -0.31
CA ASN A 88 21.50 0.05 -0.81
C ASN A 88 21.42 -1.32 -1.48
N ASN A 89 20.22 -1.83 -1.77
CA ASN A 89 20.01 -3.15 -2.28
C ASN A 89 18.78 -3.22 -3.20
N LYS A 90 19.05 -3.42 -4.50
CA LYS A 90 18.05 -3.45 -5.57
C LYS A 90 16.96 -4.49 -5.42
N ASP A 91 17.19 -5.51 -4.60
CA ASP A 91 16.31 -6.64 -4.33
C ASP A 91 16.27 -6.82 -2.81
N THR A 92 15.40 -6.04 -2.15
CA THR A 92 15.39 -5.86 -0.70
C THR A 92 15.27 -7.18 0.05
N ASP A 93 14.46 -8.11 -0.46
CA ASP A 93 14.19 -9.38 0.20
C ASP A 93 15.00 -10.58 -0.37
N GLY A 94 15.70 -10.36 -1.48
CA GLY A 94 16.62 -11.31 -2.09
C GLY A 94 15.90 -12.44 -2.83
N ASP A 95 14.69 -12.21 -3.34
CA ASP A 95 13.92 -13.21 -4.08
C ASP A 95 14.31 -13.36 -5.56
N GLY A 96 15.11 -12.42 -6.07
CA GLY A 96 15.59 -12.37 -7.45
C GLY A 96 14.86 -11.35 -8.33
N THR A 97 13.87 -10.63 -7.81
CA THR A 97 13.14 -9.56 -8.49
C THR A 97 13.59 -8.20 -7.93
N TYR A 98 13.86 -7.22 -8.80
CA TYR A 98 14.22 -5.89 -8.30
C TYR A 98 13.01 -5.17 -7.71
N ASP A 99 13.23 -4.37 -6.66
CA ASP A 99 12.19 -3.67 -5.89
C ASP A 99 11.29 -2.81 -6.79
N ASN A 100 11.87 -2.15 -7.80
CA ASN A 100 11.14 -1.37 -8.79
C ASN A 100 10.09 -2.17 -9.59
N LEU A 101 10.28 -3.48 -9.74
CA LEU A 101 9.40 -4.39 -10.48
C LEU A 101 8.61 -5.34 -9.58
N ASP A 102 9.03 -5.55 -8.34
CA ASP A 102 8.39 -6.52 -7.47
C ASP A 102 7.05 -5.99 -6.91
N LEU A 103 6.08 -6.91 -6.83
CA LEU A 103 4.79 -6.70 -6.21
C LEU A 103 4.81 -7.02 -4.71
N ASN A 104 5.83 -7.72 -4.17
CA ASN A 104 6.00 -7.95 -2.74
C ASN A 104 7.48 -7.84 -2.28
N PRO A 105 8.11 -6.67 -2.43
CA PRO A 105 9.57 -6.48 -2.32
C PRO A 105 10.17 -6.63 -0.90
N ARG A 106 9.37 -6.90 0.12
CA ARG A 106 9.78 -6.70 1.52
C ARG A 106 10.23 -7.97 2.22
N LEU A 107 9.62 -9.10 1.91
CA LEU A 107 9.68 -10.27 2.78
C LEU A 107 9.69 -11.56 1.96
N LYS A 108 10.87 -12.18 1.92
CA LYS A 108 11.04 -13.53 1.40
C LYS A 108 10.58 -14.57 2.43
N VAL A 109 9.32 -14.96 2.31
CA VAL A 109 8.68 -15.98 3.18
C VAL A 109 8.27 -17.20 2.36
N GLN A 110 8.51 -18.39 2.92
CA GLN A 110 8.11 -19.64 2.27
C GLN A 110 6.59 -19.72 2.11
N ARG A 111 6.16 -19.87 0.86
CA ARG A 111 4.74 -20.02 0.50
C ARG A 111 4.19 -21.36 0.99
N THR A 112 2.92 -21.36 1.37
CA THR A 112 2.17 -22.57 1.71
C THR A 112 0.93 -22.70 0.83
N ASP A 113 0.24 -23.83 0.95
CA ASP A 113 -1.03 -24.07 0.26
C ASP A 113 -2.15 -23.09 0.67
N LYS A 114 -2.03 -22.38 1.79
CA LYS A 114 -2.99 -21.35 2.22
C LYS A 114 -2.70 -19.97 1.64
N THR A 115 -1.47 -19.71 1.18
CA THR A 115 -1.08 -18.45 0.54
C THR A 115 -2.02 -18.09 -0.61
N VAL A 116 -2.41 -19.08 -1.44
CA VAL A 116 -3.28 -18.87 -2.61
C VAL A 116 -4.68 -18.33 -2.25
N ILE A 117 -5.15 -18.58 -1.02
CA ILE A 117 -6.43 -18.05 -0.53
C ILE A 117 -6.32 -16.53 -0.38
N PHE A 118 -5.25 -16.06 0.25
CA PHE A 118 -5.03 -14.63 0.48
C PHE A 118 -4.69 -13.89 -0.81
N GLU A 119 -3.93 -14.51 -1.72
CA GLU A 119 -3.68 -13.96 -3.06
C GLU A 119 -4.98 -13.72 -3.83
N SER A 120 -5.90 -14.67 -3.78
CA SER A 120 -7.21 -14.51 -4.41
C SER A 120 -7.98 -13.30 -3.90
N ALA A 121 -7.94 -13.11 -2.57
CA ALA A 121 -8.60 -11.97 -1.93
C ALA A 121 -7.94 -10.64 -2.31
N VAL A 122 -6.61 -10.59 -2.35
CA VAL A 122 -5.86 -9.38 -2.77
C VAL A 122 -6.10 -9.07 -4.25
N ASN A 123 -6.21 -10.10 -5.09
CA ASN A 123 -6.47 -9.96 -6.53
C ASN A 123 -7.96 -9.78 -6.86
N GLU A 124 -8.85 -9.77 -5.86
CA GLU A 124 -10.31 -9.64 -6.04
C GLU A 124 -10.91 -10.63 -7.05
N GLU A 125 -10.42 -11.88 -7.04
CA GLU A 125 -10.82 -12.88 -8.06
C GLU A 125 -12.23 -13.43 -7.83
N THR A 126 -12.73 -13.34 -6.60
CA THR A 126 -14.10 -13.75 -6.26
C THR A 126 -15.04 -12.60 -6.52
N LYS A 127 -16.07 -12.81 -7.36
CA LYS A 127 -17.02 -11.75 -7.69
C LYS A 127 -18.10 -11.62 -6.62
N MET A 128 -18.38 -10.39 -6.21
CA MET A 128 -19.58 -10.06 -5.44
C MET A 128 -20.80 -10.59 -6.20
N PHE A 129 -21.69 -11.33 -5.52
CA PHE A 129 -22.88 -12.04 -6.06
C PHE A 129 -22.65 -13.37 -6.79
N ASP A 130 -21.42 -13.86 -6.93
CA ASP A 130 -21.18 -15.22 -7.42
C ASP A 130 -21.32 -16.25 -6.28
N THR A 131 -22.49 -16.88 -6.21
CA THR A 131 -22.80 -17.92 -5.22
C THR A 131 -22.20 -19.29 -5.57
N THR A 132 -21.64 -19.45 -6.77
CA THR A 132 -21.09 -20.74 -7.20
C THR A 132 -19.73 -21.03 -6.56
N GLY A 133 -19.00 -19.96 -6.21
CA GLY A 133 -17.68 -19.99 -5.57
C GLY A 133 -16.55 -20.27 -6.56
N LEU A 134 -15.45 -19.54 -6.41
CA LEU A 134 -14.24 -19.72 -7.21
C LEU A 134 -13.45 -20.90 -6.66
N VAL A 135 -13.03 -21.83 -7.52
CA VAL A 135 -12.10 -22.90 -7.15
C VAL A 135 -10.71 -22.53 -7.64
N ILE A 136 -9.78 -22.38 -6.70
CA ILE A 136 -8.39 -22.02 -6.97
C ILE A 136 -7.54 -23.23 -6.71
N SER A 137 -6.68 -23.58 -7.67
CA SER A 137 -5.78 -24.72 -7.50
C SER A 137 -4.87 -24.55 -6.29
N SER A 138 -4.61 -25.67 -5.60
CA SER A 138 -3.56 -25.78 -4.57
C SER A 138 -2.22 -25.24 -5.06
N LEU A 139 -1.31 -24.97 -4.11
CA LEU A 139 0.00 -24.32 -4.33
C LEU A 139 0.65 -24.64 -5.70
N LYS A 140 0.79 -23.61 -6.54
CA LYS A 140 1.61 -23.62 -7.76
C LYS A 140 2.75 -22.60 -7.62
N THR A 141 3.79 -22.77 -8.41
CA THR A 141 4.76 -21.70 -8.65
C THR A 141 4.00 -20.49 -9.18
N PRO A 142 4.03 -19.33 -8.48
CA PRO A 142 3.31 -18.16 -8.95
C PRO A 142 3.91 -17.70 -10.28
N GLN A 143 3.06 -17.24 -11.18
CA GLN A 143 3.53 -16.45 -12.31
C GLN A 143 3.99 -15.10 -11.76
N ILE A 144 5.25 -14.77 -11.95
CA ILE A 144 5.80 -13.47 -11.56
C ILE A 144 5.15 -12.42 -12.46
N ASN A 145 4.43 -11.49 -11.85
CA ASN A 145 3.94 -10.27 -12.49
C ASN A 145 4.78 -9.10 -12.00
N TYR A 146 4.87 -8.06 -12.83
CA TYR A 146 5.73 -6.92 -12.55
C TYR A 146 4.90 -5.67 -12.31
N ALA A 147 5.31 -4.91 -11.31
CA ALA A 147 4.83 -3.57 -11.08
C ALA A 147 5.20 -2.64 -12.25
N THR A 148 4.35 -1.64 -12.43
CA THR A 148 4.53 -0.51 -13.36
C THR A 148 4.23 0.79 -12.62
N ASP A 149 4.51 1.93 -13.24
CA ASP A 149 4.22 3.25 -12.69
C ASP A 149 2.73 3.48 -12.35
N THR A 150 1.83 2.67 -12.90
CA THR A 150 0.37 2.73 -12.65
C THR A 150 -0.12 1.68 -11.65
N THR A 151 0.76 0.85 -11.12
CA THR A 151 0.40 -0.21 -10.17
C THR A 151 0.05 0.40 -8.82
N GLU A 152 -1.16 0.13 -8.33
CA GLU A 152 -1.56 0.58 -6.99
C GLU A 152 -0.67 -0.09 -5.94
N THR A 153 -0.22 0.71 -4.96
CA THR A 153 0.60 0.23 -3.84
C THR A 153 -0.19 0.35 -2.55
N ILE A 154 -0.42 -0.78 -1.89
CA ILE A 154 -1.18 -0.89 -0.64
C ILE A 154 -0.30 -1.39 0.50
N LEU A 155 -0.65 -1.03 1.73
CA LEU A 155 -0.03 -1.53 2.96
C LEU A 155 -0.84 -2.71 3.52
N ILE A 156 -0.16 -3.78 3.91
CA ILE A 156 -0.74 -4.87 4.69
C ILE A 156 0.07 -5.05 5.97
N VAL A 157 -0.58 -4.89 7.13
CA VAL A 157 0.07 -5.08 8.43
C VAL A 157 -0.28 -6.45 8.99
N THR A 158 0.67 -7.37 9.04
CA THR A 158 0.42 -8.75 9.46
C THR A 158 1.68 -9.49 9.92
N ASP A 159 1.49 -10.38 10.89
CA ASP A 159 2.51 -11.36 11.31
C ASP A 159 2.22 -12.76 10.75
N ASN A 160 1.18 -12.90 9.91
CA ASN A 160 0.82 -14.17 9.28
C ASN A 160 1.70 -14.45 8.06
N SER A 161 2.50 -15.52 8.12
CA SER A 161 3.43 -15.93 7.05
C SER A 161 2.74 -16.23 5.72
N ASP A 162 1.52 -16.77 5.75
CA ASP A 162 0.77 -17.06 4.52
C ASP A 162 0.41 -15.77 3.77
N ILE A 163 0.12 -14.69 4.51
CA ILE A 163 -0.16 -13.36 3.93
C ILE A 163 1.15 -12.66 3.53
N GLN A 164 2.23 -12.82 4.31
CA GLN A 164 3.54 -12.24 3.97
C GLN A 164 4.14 -12.81 2.68
N SER A 165 3.78 -14.05 2.32
CA SER A 165 4.32 -14.77 1.16
C SER A 165 3.51 -14.64 -0.13
N ILE A 166 2.48 -13.78 -0.14
CA ILE A 166 1.64 -13.58 -1.33
C ILE A 166 2.44 -13.00 -2.48
N GLN A 167 2.06 -13.36 -3.70
CA GLN A 167 2.52 -12.76 -4.95
C GLN A 167 1.28 -12.32 -5.75
N PRO A 168 0.81 -11.08 -5.55
CA PRO A 168 -0.35 -10.56 -6.25
C PRO A 168 -0.11 -10.48 -7.77
N LYS A 169 -1.17 -10.24 -8.53
CA LYS A 169 -1.12 -10.14 -10.00
C LYS A 169 -1.04 -8.71 -10.50
N SER A 170 -1.67 -7.76 -9.81
CA SER A 170 -1.91 -6.40 -10.32
C SER A 170 -1.73 -5.28 -9.30
N THR A 171 -1.35 -5.62 -8.06
CA THR A 171 -1.26 -4.67 -6.95
C THR A 171 0.04 -4.93 -6.20
N ARG A 172 0.82 -3.87 -5.95
CA ARG A 172 2.01 -3.97 -5.11
C ARG A 172 1.59 -3.93 -3.64
N VAL A 173 2.05 -4.89 -2.86
CA VAL A 173 1.85 -4.95 -1.42
C VAL A 173 3.15 -4.57 -0.71
N ILE A 174 3.03 -3.65 0.24
CA ILE A 174 4.09 -3.36 1.20
C ILE A 174 3.67 -4.04 2.49
N VAL A 175 4.31 -5.16 2.83
CA VAL A 175 3.97 -5.93 4.02
C VAL A 175 4.85 -5.52 5.20
N LEU A 176 4.21 -5.12 6.31
CA LEU A 176 4.89 -4.83 7.57
C LEU A 176 4.42 -5.80 8.65
N THR A 177 5.36 -6.26 9.48
CA THR A 177 5.00 -6.86 10.77
C THR A 177 4.34 -5.82 11.67
N LYS A 178 3.54 -6.26 12.64
CA LYS A 178 2.92 -5.32 13.60
C LYS A 178 3.98 -4.47 14.31
N LYS A 179 5.12 -5.08 14.65
CA LYS A 179 6.24 -4.40 15.30
C LYS A 179 6.86 -3.32 14.43
N GLU A 180 7.03 -3.55 13.13
CA GLU A 180 7.54 -2.53 12.20
C GLU A 180 6.54 -1.39 12.01
N TYR A 181 5.25 -1.72 11.87
CA TYR A 181 4.19 -0.74 11.73
C TYR A 181 4.08 0.17 12.97
N GLU A 182 4.10 -0.39 14.18
CA GLU A 182 4.10 0.42 15.41
C GLU A 182 5.32 1.36 15.51
N LYS A 183 6.49 0.92 15.02
CA LYS A 183 7.70 1.76 14.96
C LYS A 183 7.63 2.82 13.86
N SER A 184 6.80 2.63 12.84
CA SER A 184 6.68 3.57 11.73
C SER A 184 5.62 4.64 11.94
N LYS A 185 4.75 4.49 12.95
CA LYS A 185 3.74 5.49 13.29
C LYS A 185 4.36 6.88 13.45
N GLY A 186 3.80 7.85 12.72
CA GLY A 186 4.27 9.23 12.70
C GLY A 186 5.52 9.50 11.85
N LYS A 187 6.15 8.46 11.26
CA LYS A 187 7.28 8.63 10.31
C LYS A 187 6.82 9.25 8.99
N PHE A 188 5.65 8.82 8.51
CA PHE A 188 5.00 9.37 7.33
C PHE A 188 3.67 9.98 7.73
N ARG A 189 3.39 11.17 7.21
CA ARG A 189 2.15 11.90 7.53
C ARG A 189 0.96 11.36 6.76
N ASN A 190 1.20 10.89 5.52
CA ASN A 190 0.23 10.13 4.74
C ASN A 190 0.69 8.67 4.69
N GLU A 191 -0.08 7.80 5.31
CA GLU A 191 0.12 6.36 5.19
C GLU A 191 -0.36 5.88 3.81
N LEU A 192 0.14 4.74 3.36
CA LEU A 192 -0.43 4.08 2.18
C LEU A 192 -1.86 3.62 2.53
N ASN A 193 -2.71 3.49 1.52
CA ASN A 193 -4.01 2.85 1.73
C ASN A 193 -3.77 1.46 2.32
N ASP A 194 -4.40 1.18 3.45
CA ASP A 194 -4.22 -0.07 4.17
C ASP A 194 -5.31 -1.07 3.79
N MET A 195 -4.88 -2.31 3.57
CA MET A 195 -5.76 -3.45 3.44
C MET A 195 -5.59 -4.33 4.67
N SER A 196 -6.71 -4.53 5.37
CA SER A 196 -6.76 -5.43 6.50
C SER A 196 -7.25 -6.80 6.05
N ILE A 197 -6.49 -7.85 6.38
CA ILE A 197 -6.85 -9.24 6.11
C ILE A 197 -6.69 -10.02 7.41
N SER A 198 -7.74 -10.69 7.86
CA SER A 198 -7.67 -11.51 9.07
C SER A 198 -6.93 -12.84 8.82
N PRO A 199 -6.45 -13.51 9.87
CA PRO A 199 -6.10 -14.93 9.78
C PRO A 199 -7.30 -15.79 9.35
N LEU A 200 -7.03 -17.04 8.97
CA LEU A 200 -8.05 -18.05 8.75
C LEU A 200 -8.57 -18.58 10.09
N PHE A 201 -9.87 -18.41 10.35
CA PHE A 201 -10.56 -18.98 11.50
C PHE A 201 -11.23 -20.28 11.10
N LYS A 202 -10.95 -21.39 11.79
CA LYS A 202 -11.52 -22.69 11.47
C LYS A 202 -13.02 -22.71 11.77
N VAL A 203 -13.83 -23.28 10.87
CA VAL A 203 -15.25 -23.52 11.10
C VAL A 203 -15.43 -24.79 11.92
N ASP A 204 -16.21 -24.68 13.00
CA ASP A 204 -16.47 -25.81 13.90
C ASP A 204 -17.16 -26.96 13.17
N ASN A 205 -16.72 -28.19 13.47
CA ASN A 205 -17.25 -29.44 12.92
C ASN A 205 -17.15 -29.61 11.40
N GLU A 206 -16.47 -28.70 10.69
CA GLU A 206 -16.17 -28.83 9.27
C GLU A 206 -14.69 -29.20 9.04
N ILE A 207 -14.45 -30.01 8.01
CA ILE A 207 -13.09 -30.42 7.61
C ILE A 207 -12.51 -29.34 6.72
N ASP A 208 -11.30 -28.86 7.06
CA ASP A 208 -10.53 -27.88 6.29
C ASP A 208 -11.37 -26.75 5.69
N THR A 209 -12.26 -26.22 6.51
CA THR A 209 -13.14 -25.11 6.18
C THR A 209 -12.84 -23.97 7.13
N TYR A 210 -12.70 -22.77 6.59
CA TYR A 210 -12.26 -21.58 7.31
C TYR A 210 -13.07 -20.36 6.88
N ILE A 211 -13.09 -19.35 7.74
CA ILE A 211 -13.60 -18.01 7.45
C ILE A 211 -12.47 -17.01 7.61
N PHE A 212 -12.44 -15.97 6.77
CA PHE A 212 -11.59 -14.80 6.99
C PHE A 212 -12.27 -13.56 6.42
N THR A 213 -11.80 -12.40 6.85
CA THR A 213 -12.30 -11.10 6.39
C THR A 213 -11.21 -10.31 5.67
N ARG A 214 -11.61 -9.55 4.67
CA ARG A 214 -10.79 -8.52 4.02
C ARG A 214 -11.53 -7.19 4.11
N SER A 215 -10.83 -6.11 4.40
CA SER A 215 -11.36 -4.75 4.25
C SER A 215 -10.35 -3.84 3.60
N PHE A 216 -10.84 -2.95 2.74
CA PHE A 216 -10.04 -1.98 2.00
C PHE A 216 -10.88 -0.71 1.78
N ASN A 217 -10.30 0.45 2.10
CA ASN A 217 -10.99 1.74 2.10
C ASN A 217 -12.30 1.68 2.93
N THR A 218 -13.45 1.93 2.31
CA THR A 218 -14.77 1.97 2.97
C THR A 218 -15.57 0.67 2.80
N TRP A 219 -14.94 -0.42 2.37
CA TRP A 219 -15.64 -1.68 2.07
C TRP A 219 -14.96 -2.86 2.76
N GLY A 220 -15.75 -3.88 3.10
CA GLY A 220 -15.23 -5.14 3.62
C GLY A 220 -16.09 -6.33 3.23
N GLU A 221 -15.46 -7.50 3.27
CA GLU A 221 -16.01 -8.77 2.80
C GLU A 221 -15.60 -9.89 3.76
N GLU A 222 -16.52 -10.83 3.96
CA GLU A 222 -16.29 -12.08 4.67
C GLU A 222 -16.31 -13.24 3.68
N TYR A 223 -15.30 -14.09 3.79
CA TYR A 223 -15.06 -15.21 2.89
C TYR A 223 -15.23 -16.53 3.63
N LEU A 224 -15.95 -17.46 3.03
CA LEU A 224 -15.95 -18.87 3.41
C LEU A 224 -15.04 -19.64 2.45
N VAL A 225 -14.07 -20.36 2.99
CA VAL A 225 -13.14 -21.18 2.20
C VAL A 225 -13.18 -22.63 2.62
N LYS A 226 -13.20 -23.54 1.65
CA LYS A 226 -13.27 -24.99 1.88
C LYS A 226 -12.26 -25.71 1.01
N LYS A 227 -11.46 -26.60 1.61
CA LYS A 227 -10.56 -27.47 0.84
C LYS A 227 -11.37 -28.44 -0.02
N THR A 228 -10.95 -28.61 -1.27
CA THR A 228 -11.49 -29.58 -2.22
C THR A 228 -10.36 -30.42 -2.80
N LYS A 229 -10.71 -31.46 -3.57
CA LYS A 229 -9.74 -32.26 -4.33
C LYS A 229 -8.95 -31.43 -5.36
N ASP A 230 -9.56 -30.34 -5.86
CA ASP A 230 -9.00 -29.51 -6.93
C ASP A 230 -8.32 -28.25 -6.38
N GLY A 231 -8.41 -27.98 -5.07
CA GLY A 231 -7.77 -26.84 -4.42
C GLY A 231 -8.59 -26.25 -3.28
N TRP A 232 -8.82 -24.94 -3.33
CA TRP A 232 -9.64 -24.20 -2.36
C TRP A 232 -10.85 -23.60 -3.06
N LYS A 233 -12.05 -23.93 -2.57
CA LYS A 233 -13.27 -23.24 -2.97
C LYS A 233 -13.45 -22.01 -2.08
N ILE A 234 -13.55 -20.83 -2.68
CA ILE A 234 -13.64 -19.52 -2.02
C ILE A 234 -14.97 -18.86 -2.41
N MET A 235 -15.70 -18.35 -1.41
CA MET A 235 -17.00 -17.71 -1.59
C MET A 235 -17.09 -16.48 -0.70
N ILE A 236 -17.60 -15.37 -1.23
CA ILE A 236 -18.01 -14.23 -0.41
C ILE A 236 -19.37 -14.56 0.21
N ILE A 237 -19.45 -14.53 1.54
CA ILE A 237 -20.68 -14.84 2.29
C ILE A 237 -21.34 -13.60 2.89
N SER A 238 -20.59 -12.50 3.03
CA SER A 238 -21.09 -11.21 3.49
C SER A 238 -20.22 -10.08 2.95
N SER A 239 -20.81 -8.90 2.78
CA SER A 239 -20.09 -7.66 2.51
C SER A 239 -20.72 -6.49 3.26
N TRP A 240 -19.92 -5.47 3.57
CA TRP A 240 -20.35 -4.29 4.29
C TRP A 240 -19.64 -3.03 3.79
N ILE A 241 -20.25 -1.89 4.08
CA ILE A 241 -19.66 -0.56 3.91
C ILE A 241 -19.38 -0.02 5.32
N SER A 242 -18.17 0.49 5.54
CA SER A 242 -17.74 1.10 6.81
C SER A 242 -17.89 2.62 6.81
#